data_AF-A0A9E4CVH8-F1
#
_entry.id   AF-A0A9E4CVH8-F1
#
_cell.length_a   1.000
_cell.length_b   1.000
_cell.length_c   1.000
_cell.angle_alpha   90.00
_cell.angle_beta   90.00
_cell.angle_gamma   90.00
#
_symmetry.space_group_name_H-M   'P 1'
#
loop_
_entity.id
_entity.type
_entity.pdbx_description
1 polymer ?
#
loop_
_entity_poly.entity_id
_entity_poly.type
_entity_poly.pdbx_seq_one_letter_code
_entity_poly.pdbx_strand_id
1 'polypeptide(L)' 'MNDRCDSCGDEGTSYATVQRIYIRYDDHGRPTGEFPADEFETWCAVCCTIYPHELVQPD' A
#
# COMPACT_ATOMS: atom_id res chain seq x y z
N MET A 1 -2.77 17.18 1.24
CA MET A 1 -3.78 16.20 0.82
C MET A 1 -3.39 15.81 -0.59
N ASN A 2 -2.96 14.56 -0.80
CA ASN A 2 -2.51 14.10 -2.11
C ASN A 2 -3.74 13.99 -3.02
N ASP A 3 -3.72 14.62 -4.19
CA ASP A 3 -4.80 14.58 -5.17
C ASP A 3 -4.71 13.35 -6.09
N ARG A 4 -3.69 12.51 -5.89
CA ARG A 4 -3.42 11.31 -6.67
C ARG A 4 -3.17 10.10 -5.79
N CYS A 5 -3.40 8.91 -6.36
CA CYS A 5 -2.98 7.65 -5.75
C CYS A 5 -1.44 7.52 -5.83
N ASP A 6 -0.76 7.33 -4.69
CA ASP A 6 0.69 7.15 -4.64
C ASP A 6 1.17 5.85 -5.33
N SER A 7 0.27 4.87 -5.48
CA SER A 7 0.59 3.59 -6.11
C SER A 7 0.46 3.61 -7.64
N CYS A 8 -0.66 4.13 -8.17
CA CYS A 8 -0.95 4.08 -9.61
C CYS A 8 -0.99 5.45 -10.31
N GLY A 9 -0.96 6.55 -9.56
CA GLY A 9 -1.05 7.92 -10.09
C GLY A 9 -2.44 8.39 -10.51
N ASP A 10 -3.49 7.57 -10.30
CA ASP A 10 -4.87 7.93 -10.66
C ASP A 10 -5.38 9.14 -9.87
N GLU A 11 -6.18 9.99 -10.52
CA GLU A 11 -6.72 11.26 -9.99
C GLU A 11 -8.20 11.09 -9.58
N GLY A 12 -8.45 10.06 -8.76
CA GLY A 12 -9.77 9.75 -8.21
C GLY A 12 -10.21 10.65 -7.05
N THR A 13 -11.43 10.43 -6.57
CA THR A 13 -12.05 11.25 -5.51
C THR A 13 -12.05 10.59 -4.12
N SER A 14 -11.63 9.33 -4.01
CA SER A 14 -11.68 8.58 -2.74
C SER A 14 -10.40 7.80 -2.52
N TYR A 15 -9.68 8.21 -1.47
CA TYR A 15 -8.42 7.60 -1.08
C TYR A 15 -8.44 7.20 0.40
N ALA A 16 -7.66 6.16 0.71
CA ALA A 16 -7.37 5.74 2.07
C ALA A 16 -5.89 5.98 2.37
N THR A 17 -5.59 6.36 3.61
CA THR A 17 -4.22 6.32 4.13
C THR A 17 -3.87 4.87 4.45
N VAL A 18 -2.76 4.39 3.91
CA VAL A 18 -2.33 3.00 4.06
C VAL A 18 -0.86 2.93 4.46
N GLN A 19 -0.48 1.81 5.06
CA GLN A 19 0.91 1.39 5.17
C GLN A 19 1.13 0.18 4.26
N ARG A 20 1.93 0.33 3.21
CA ARG A 20 2.21 -0.76 2.24
C ARG A 20 2.94 -1.90 2.94
N ILE A 21 2.62 -3.15 2.58
CA ILE A 21 3.36 -4.32 3.05
C ILE A 21 4.21 -4.90 1.91
N TYR A 22 5.51 -5.07 2.17
CA TYR A 22 6.44 -5.72 1.28
C TYR A 22 6.65 -7.19 1.66
N ILE A 23 6.77 -8.05 0.65
CA ILE A 23 7.05 -9.48 0.81
C ILE A 23 8.55 -9.71 0.58
N ARG A 24 9.23 -10.35 1.54
CA ARG A 24 10.62 -10.81 1.39
C ARG A 24 10.63 -12.18 0.73
N TYR A 25 11.55 -12.36 -0.20
CA TYR A 25 11.82 -13.64 -0.86
C TYR A 25 13.23 -14.10 -0.54
N ASP A 26 13.43 -15.41 -0.42
CA ASP A 26 14.77 -16.00 -0.40
C ASP A 26 15.39 -16.04 -1.82
N ASP A 27 16.64 -16.49 -1.91
CA ASP A 27 17.37 -16.62 -3.17
C ASP A 27 16.75 -17.65 -4.14
N HIS A 28 15.78 -18.45 -3.67
CA HIS A 28 15.03 -19.41 -4.48
C HIS A 28 13.63 -18.88 -4.88
N GLY A 29 13.31 -17.61 -4.57
CA GLY A 29 12.04 -16.98 -4.90
C GLY A 29 10.88 -17.45 -4.03
N ARG A 30 11.13 -17.99 -2.84
CA ARG A 30 10.08 -18.37 -1.88
C ARG A 30 9.84 -17.25 -0.86
N PRO A 31 8.58 -16.92 -0.53
CA PRO A 31 8.29 -15.89 0.45
C PRO A 31 8.77 -16.34 1.84
N THR A 32 9.53 -15.49 2.53
CA THR A 32 10.09 -15.75 3.86
C THR A 32 9.50 -14.86 4.94
N GLY A 33 8.75 -13.83 4.58
CA GLY A 33 8.04 -12.98 5.51
C GLY A 33 7.52 -11.70 4.87
N GLU A 34 6.84 -10.91 5.68
CA GLU A 34 6.23 -9.64 5.31
C GLU A 34 6.75 -8.55 6.24
N PHE A 35 6.86 -7.32 5.74
CA PHE A 35 7.20 -6.17 6.56
C PHE A 35 6.51 -4.90 6.05
N PRO A 36 5.99 -4.05 6.95
CA PRO A 36 5.39 -2.78 6.55
C PRO A 36 6.48 -1.82 6.04
N ALA A 37 6.10 -0.95 5.12
CA ALA A 37 6.89 0.18 4.68
C ALA A 37 7.01 1.22 5.80
N ASP A 38 8.10 1.98 5.83
CA ASP A 38 8.30 3.04 6.82
C ASP A 38 7.40 4.27 6.55
N GLU A 39 6.93 4.42 5.32
CA GLU A 39 6.11 5.55 4.88
C GLU A 39 4.62 5.18 4.80
N PHE A 40 3.77 6.17 5.07
CA PHE A 40 2.34 6.08 4.82
C PHE A 40 2.02 6.67 3.44
N GLU A 41 1.14 5.99 2.71
CA GLU A 41 0.75 6.34 1.35
C GLU A 41 -0.75 6.61 1.26
N THR A 42 -1.17 7.35 0.24
CA THR A 42 -2.57 7.63 -0.08
C THR A 42 -3.00 6.80 -1.30
N TRP A 43 -3.87 5.81 -1.13
CA TRP A 43 -4.23 4.86 -2.19
C TRP A 43 -5.70 4.91 -2.58
N CYS A 44 -5.97 4.70 -3.88
CA CYS A 44 -7.33 4.49 -4.37
C CYS A 44 -7.85 3.10 -3.99
N ALA A 45 -9.18 2.94 -3.99
CA ALA A 45 -9.82 1.67 -3.64
C ALA A 45 -9.33 0.48 -4.48
N VAL A 46 -8.99 0.70 -5.76
CA VAL A 46 -8.46 -0.35 -6.64
C VAL A 46 -7.06 -0.79 -6.20
N CYS A 47 -6.17 0.13 -5.81
CA CYS A 47 -4.85 -0.26 -5.31
C CYS A 47 -4.96 -1.01 -3.97
N CYS A 48 -5.91 -0.64 -3.12
CA CYS A 48 -6.20 -1.37 -1.88
C CYS A 48 -6.73 -2.80 -2.13
N THR A 49 -7.30 -3.14 -3.29
CA THR A 49 -7.68 -4.53 -3.57
C THR A 49 -6.54 -5.37 -4.15
N ILE A 50 -5.52 -4.73 -4.71
CA ILE A 50 -4.44 -5.40 -5.45
C ILE A 50 -3.21 -5.62 -4.58
N TYR A 51 -2.81 -4.61 -3.81
CA TYR A 51 -1.53 -4.64 -3.11
C TYR A 51 -1.70 -4.87 -1.61
N PRO A 52 -0.83 -5.67 -0.98
CA PRO A 52 -0.83 -5.86 0.47
C PRO A 52 -0.59 -4.55 1.21
N HIS A 53 -1.42 -4.25 2.19
CA HIS A 53 -1.36 -3.02 2.97
C HIS A 53 -2.16 -3.17 4.27
N GLU A 54 -1.89 -2.30 5.23
CA GLU A 54 -2.75 -2.06 6.39
C GLU A 54 -3.46 -0.71 6.21
N LEU A 55 -4.77 -0.67 6.49
CA LEU A 55 -5.52 0.58 6.54
C LEU A 55 -5.17 1.33 7.82
N VAL A 56 -4.73 2.57 7.70
CA VAL A 56 -4.50 3.43 8.86
C VAL A 56 -5.82 4.09 9.20
N GLN A 57 -6.47 3.59 10.26
CA GLN A 57 -7.66 4.24 10.79
C GLN A 57 -7.22 5.45 11.63
N PRO A 58 -7.77 6.65 11.39
CA PRO A 58 -7.62 7.75 12.34
C PRO A 58 -8.38 7.40 13.62
N ASP A 59 -7.75 7.61 14.77
CA ASP A 59 -8.35 7.54 16.11
C ASP A 59 -9.52 8.53 16.26
#